data_AF-A0A946PWX1-F1
#
_entry.id   AF-A0A946PWX1-F1
#
_cell.length_a   1.000
_cell.length_b   1.000
_cell.length_c   1.000
_cell.angle_alpha   90.00
_cell.angle_beta   90.00
_cell.angle_gamma   90.00
#
_symmetry.space_group_name_H-M   'P 1'
#
loop_
_entity.id
_entity.type
_entity.pdbx_description
1 polymer ?
#
loop_
_entity_poly.entity_id
_entity_poly.type
_entity_poly.pdbx_seq_one_letter_code
_entity_poly.pdbx_strand_id
1 'polypeptide(L)'
;MDIRKVLEYALQREYEGKAFFENNAERLSNAAARSAFIKIAEEEQRHIEFIQTQLDALDAENPLAQAAPEMDEVDILTGRAASEMIEQSVNESMVADLPVLRMAYLIERDFSEFYHQVAAKAEGEAKATLEMLARWEAGHERLFKRMHDEAFEKYADMPWGG
;
A
#
# COMPACT_ATOMS: atom_id res chain seq x y z
N MET A 1 16.74 19.56 1.31
CA MET A 1 16.40 18.15 1.59
C MET A 1 17.32 17.28 0.75
N ASP A 2 17.89 16.22 1.31
CA ASP A 2 18.69 15.26 0.54
C ASP A 2 17.76 14.20 -0.05
N ILE A 3 17.33 14.40 -1.29
CA ILE A 3 16.32 13.53 -1.94
C ILE A 3 16.83 12.10 -2.10
N ARG A 4 18.13 11.90 -2.32
CA ARG A 4 18.72 10.56 -2.44
C ARG A 4 18.49 9.75 -1.18
N LYS A 5 18.78 10.31 0.00
CA LYS A 5 18.56 9.62 1.29
C LYS A 5 17.08 9.33 1.55
N VAL A 6 16.19 10.20 1.10
CA VAL A 6 14.74 9.97 1.21
C VAL A 6 14.33 8.78 0.35
N LEU A 7 14.82 8.71 -0.90
CA LEU A 7 14.54 7.61 -1.82
C LEU A 7 15.21 6.28 -1.40
N GLU A 8 16.41 6.31 -0.83
CA GLU A 8 17.06 5.12 -0.26
C GLU A 8 16.27 4.56 0.93
N TYR A 9 15.77 5.44 1.80
CA TYR A 9 14.89 5.04 2.90
C TYR A 9 13.57 4.48 2.36
N ALA A 10 12.93 5.18 1.42
CA ALA A 10 11.71 4.73 0.75
C ALA A 10 11.86 3.34 0.15
N LEU A 11 12.93 3.10 -0.62
CA LEU A 11 13.24 1.81 -1.22
C LEU A 11 13.30 0.68 -0.19
N GLN A 12 13.97 0.91 0.94
CA GLN A 12 14.03 -0.06 2.03
C GLN A 12 12.65 -0.34 2.63
N ARG A 13 11.80 0.67 2.74
CA ARG A 13 10.43 0.52 3.24
C ARG A 13 9.54 -0.29 2.29
N GLU A 14 9.67 -0.10 0.98
CA GLU A 14 8.91 -0.91 0.01
C GLU A 14 9.35 -2.37 0.01
N TYR A 15 10.65 -2.65 0.19
CA TYR A 15 11.10 -4.04 0.41
C TYR A 15 10.48 -4.67 1.66
N GLU A 16 10.39 -3.91 2.75
CA GLU A 16 9.76 -4.36 4.00
C GLU A 16 8.25 -4.58 3.84
N GLY A 17 7.56 -3.66 3.16
CA GLY A 17 6.13 -3.75 2.82
C GLY A 17 5.85 -4.97 1.95
N LYS A 18 6.57 -5.12 0.83
CA LYS A 18 6.47 -6.28 -0.06
C LYS A 18 6.64 -7.59 0.70
N ALA A 19 7.71 -7.70 1.49
CA ALA A 19 7.98 -8.91 2.27
C ALA A 19 6.88 -9.19 3.30
N PHE A 20 6.32 -8.15 3.94
CA PHE A 20 5.18 -8.30 4.83
C PHE A 20 3.97 -8.91 4.10
N PHE A 21 3.62 -8.38 2.92
CA PHE A 21 2.48 -8.87 2.16
C PHE A 21 2.67 -10.30 1.65
N GLU A 22 3.83 -10.62 1.06
CA GLU A 22 4.14 -11.96 0.56
C GLU A 22 4.08 -13.01 1.68
N ASN A 23 4.73 -12.72 2.82
CA ASN A 23 4.83 -13.68 3.92
C ASN A 23 3.48 -13.93 4.64
N ASN A 24 2.57 -12.95 4.62
CA ASN A 24 1.28 -13.08 5.28
C ASN A 24 0.17 -13.59 4.34
N ALA A 25 0.29 -13.37 3.01
CA ALA A 25 -0.67 -13.86 2.03
C ALA A 25 -0.94 -15.38 2.20
N GLU A 26 0.12 -16.17 2.44
CA GLU A 26 0.02 -17.62 2.62
C GLU A 26 -0.73 -18.06 3.88
N ARG A 27 -0.84 -17.18 4.86
CA ARG A 27 -1.34 -17.47 6.21
C ARG A 27 -2.75 -16.96 6.45
N LEU A 28 -3.27 -16.12 5.56
CA LEU A 28 -4.62 -15.59 5.63
C LEU A 28 -5.65 -16.69 5.40
N SER A 29 -6.69 -16.66 6.24
CA SER A 29 -7.78 -17.62 6.28
C SER A 29 -8.82 -17.31 5.20
N ASN A 30 -9.02 -16.02 4.88
CA ASN A 30 -9.95 -15.58 3.86
C ASN A 30 -9.28 -15.43 2.47
N ALA A 31 -9.93 -15.96 1.44
CA ALA A 31 -9.43 -15.92 0.07
C ALA A 31 -9.32 -14.50 -0.51
N ALA A 32 -10.26 -13.60 -0.21
CA ALA A 32 -10.22 -12.23 -0.69
C ALA A 32 -9.11 -11.42 0.01
N ALA A 33 -8.93 -11.61 1.32
CA ALA A 33 -7.78 -11.06 2.05
C ALA A 33 -6.45 -11.54 1.46
N ARG A 34 -6.31 -12.84 1.20
CA ARG A 34 -5.14 -13.41 0.52
C ARG A 34 -4.90 -12.77 -0.84
N SER A 35 -5.93 -12.68 -1.69
CA SER A 35 -5.81 -12.08 -3.02
C SER A 35 -5.42 -10.61 -2.96
N ALA A 36 -5.93 -9.85 -1.99
CA ALA A 36 -5.52 -8.47 -1.77
C ALA A 36 -4.02 -8.38 -1.42
N PHE A 37 -3.53 -9.21 -0.49
CA PHE A 37 -2.11 -9.21 -0.11
C PHE A 37 -1.19 -9.57 -1.28
N ILE A 38 -1.55 -10.57 -2.09
CA ILE A 38 -0.75 -10.94 -3.27
C ILE A 38 -0.64 -9.76 -4.24
N LYS A 39 -1.76 -9.09 -4.53
CA LYS A 39 -1.77 -7.97 -5.46
C LYS A 39 -0.99 -6.77 -4.93
N ILE A 40 -1.10 -6.46 -3.64
CA ILE A 40 -0.30 -5.36 -3.06
C ILE A 40 1.19 -5.70 -3.09
N ALA A 41 1.60 -6.95 -2.84
CA ALA A 41 2.99 -7.34 -3.03
C ALA A 41 3.52 -7.14 -4.47
N GLU A 42 2.65 -7.32 -5.48
CA GLU A 42 2.96 -7.02 -6.88
C GLU A 42 3.08 -5.50 -7.12
N GLU A 43 2.22 -4.69 -6.51
CA GLU A 43 2.32 -3.22 -6.53
C GLU A 43 3.61 -2.72 -5.87
N GLU A 44 3.98 -3.25 -4.70
CA GLU A 44 5.21 -2.87 -4.02
C GLU A 44 6.46 -3.18 -4.86
N GLN A 45 6.43 -4.27 -5.63
CA GLN A 45 7.51 -4.56 -6.58
C GLN A 45 7.63 -3.46 -7.65
N ARG A 46 6.51 -2.91 -8.12
CA ARG A 46 6.52 -1.77 -9.05
C ARG A 46 7.02 -0.49 -8.38
N HIS A 47 6.66 -0.25 -7.13
CA HIS A 47 7.18 0.88 -6.35
C HIS A 47 8.71 0.79 -6.21
N ILE A 48 9.23 -0.39 -5.87
CA ILE A 48 10.68 -0.67 -5.79
C ILE A 48 11.38 -0.34 -7.11
N GLU A 49 10.87 -0.84 -8.23
CA GLU A 49 11.43 -0.62 -9.57
C GLU A 49 11.42 0.86 -9.95
N PHE A 50 10.33 1.54 -9.63
CA PHE A 50 10.19 2.98 -9.84
C PHE A 50 11.22 3.76 -9.02
N ILE A 51 11.31 3.53 -7.71
CA ILE A 51 12.27 4.22 -6.84
C ILE A 51 13.72 3.93 -7.25
N GLN A 52 14.04 2.69 -7.65
CA GLN A 52 15.36 2.36 -8.16
C GLN A 52 15.71 3.16 -9.41
N THR A 53 14.77 3.28 -10.36
CA THR A 53 14.93 4.12 -11.56
C THR A 53 15.22 5.58 -11.19
N GLN A 54 14.57 6.10 -10.13
CA GLN A 54 14.83 7.44 -9.64
C GLN A 54 16.23 7.61 -9.03
N LEU A 55 16.69 6.62 -8.26
CA LEU A 55 18.05 6.61 -7.70
C LEU A 55 19.11 6.54 -8.80
N ASP A 56 18.91 5.69 -9.80
CA ASP A 56 19.81 5.54 -10.94
C ASP A 56 19.91 6.85 -11.75
N ALA A 57 18.80 7.58 -11.90
CA ALA A 57 18.80 8.90 -12.53
C ALA A 57 19.64 9.91 -11.73
N LEU A 58 19.53 9.91 -10.40
CA LEU A 58 20.36 10.75 -9.53
C LEU A 58 21.85 10.38 -9.58
N ASP A 59 22.19 9.11 -9.76
CA ASP A 59 23.58 8.64 -9.95
C ASP A 59 24.16 9.11 -11.29
N ALA A 60 23.33 9.19 -12.32
CA ALA A 60 23.71 9.68 -13.64
C ALA A 60 23.66 11.21 -13.79
N GLU A 61 23.43 11.95 -12.70
CA GLU A 61 23.22 13.42 -12.69
C GLU A 61 22.07 13.87 -13.61
N ASN A 62 21.10 12.99 -13.85
CA ASN A 62 19.92 13.27 -14.65
C ASN A 62 18.77 13.80 -13.77
N PRO A 63 17.81 14.55 -14.35
CA PRO A 63 16.55 14.86 -13.70
C PRO A 63 15.80 13.58 -13.32
N LEU A 64 14.92 13.67 -12.33
CA LEU A 64 14.09 12.54 -11.92
C LEU A 64 13.15 12.17 -13.09
N ALA A 65 13.05 10.89 -13.39
CA ALA A 65 12.12 10.40 -14.40
C ALA A 65 10.69 10.88 -14.11
N GLN A 66 10.08 11.59 -15.07
CA GLN A 66 8.73 12.14 -14.93
C GLN A 66 7.63 11.11 -15.22
N ALA A 67 7.98 10.00 -15.85
CA ALA A 67 7.03 8.95 -16.19
C ALA A 67 7.03 7.89 -15.09
N ALA A 68 6.08 7.99 -14.15
CA ALA A 68 5.45 6.74 -13.74
C ALA A 68 4.71 6.17 -14.96
N PRO A 69 4.62 4.84 -15.10
CA PRO A 69 3.58 4.27 -15.95
C PRO A 69 2.24 4.93 -15.57
N GLU A 70 1.33 5.13 -16.54
CA GLU A 70 -0.08 5.38 -16.24
C GLU A 70 -0.58 4.20 -15.38
N MET A 71 -0.38 4.29 -14.06
CA MET A 71 -0.83 3.30 -13.10
C MET A 71 -2.29 3.60 -12.80
N ASP A 72 -3.12 3.37 -13.81
CA ASP A 72 -4.58 3.32 -13.73
C ASP A 72 -5.08 2.18 -12.78
N GLU A 73 -4.17 1.39 -12.19
CA GLU A 73 -4.52 0.17 -11.46
C GLU A 73 -4.86 0.35 -9.98
N VAL A 74 -4.53 1.49 -9.35
CA VAL A 74 -5.04 1.77 -7.98
C VAL A 74 -6.57 1.82 -7.99
N ASP A 75 -7.18 2.23 -9.12
CA ASP A 75 -8.64 2.27 -9.31
C ASP A 75 -9.25 0.87 -9.55
N ILE A 76 -8.45 -0.14 -9.90
CA ILE A 76 -8.96 -1.51 -10.10
C ILE A 76 -9.15 -2.23 -8.75
N LEU A 77 -8.29 -1.96 -7.77
CA LEU A 77 -8.41 -2.52 -6.40
C LEU A 77 -9.22 -1.65 -5.44
N THR A 78 -9.20 -0.33 -5.63
CA THR A 78 -10.01 0.60 -4.82
C THR A 78 -11.34 0.97 -5.48
N GLY A 79 -11.56 0.56 -6.73
CA GLY A 79 -12.81 0.76 -7.45
C GLY A 79 -13.97 -0.04 -6.87
N ARG A 80 -15.17 0.37 -7.26
CA ARG A 80 -16.45 -0.23 -6.82
C ARG A 80 -16.49 -1.75 -6.98
N ALA A 81 -15.94 -2.29 -8.07
CA ALA A 81 -16.01 -3.73 -8.35
C ALA A 81 -15.19 -4.57 -7.36
N ALA A 82 -13.96 -4.16 -7.02
CA ALA A 82 -13.16 -4.85 -6.01
C ALA A 82 -13.78 -4.70 -4.61
N SER A 83 -14.37 -3.54 -4.31
CA SER A 83 -15.09 -3.31 -3.05
C SER A 83 -16.34 -4.20 -2.94
N GLU A 84 -17.16 -4.32 -3.99
CA GLU A 84 -18.32 -5.22 -4.02
C GLU A 84 -17.91 -6.70 -3.88
N MET A 85 -16.78 -7.10 -4.47
CA MET A 85 -16.25 -8.46 -4.30
C MET A 85 -15.76 -8.72 -2.88
N ILE A 86 -15.13 -7.74 -2.24
CA ILE A 86 -14.70 -7.82 -0.83
C ILE A 86 -15.93 -7.93 0.07
N GLU A 87 -16.90 -7.03 -0.05
CA GLU A 87 -18.14 -7.06 0.74
C GLU A 87 -18.86 -8.41 0.65
N GLN A 88 -18.93 -9.00 -0.55
CA GLN A 88 -19.55 -10.31 -0.79
C GLN A 88 -18.74 -11.48 -0.22
N SER A 89 -17.44 -11.33 -0.04
CA SER A 89 -16.52 -12.39 0.41
C SER A 89 -16.09 -12.26 1.87
N VAL A 90 -16.35 -11.10 2.51
CA VAL A 90 -16.17 -10.93 3.95
C VAL A 90 -17.12 -11.88 4.66
N ASN A 91 -16.57 -12.72 5.53
CA ASN A 91 -17.33 -13.68 6.32
C ASN A 91 -16.59 -13.93 7.64
N GLU A 92 -17.14 -14.79 8.49
CA GLU A 92 -16.57 -15.07 9.82
C GLU A 92 -15.09 -15.48 9.79
N SER A 93 -14.59 -16.07 8.69
CA SER A 93 -13.17 -16.43 8.56
C SER A 93 -12.23 -15.22 8.53
N MET A 94 -12.70 -14.03 8.11
CA MET A 94 -11.89 -12.80 8.17
C MET A 94 -11.68 -12.29 9.59
N VAL A 95 -12.51 -12.70 10.56
CA VAL A 95 -12.31 -12.33 11.97
C VAL A 95 -10.95 -12.83 12.48
N ALA A 96 -10.52 -14.02 12.02
CA ALA A 96 -9.20 -14.55 12.37
C ALA A 96 -8.04 -13.72 11.78
N ASP A 97 -8.29 -13.03 10.66
CA ASP A 97 -7.31 -12.23 9.94
C ASP A 97 -7.28 -10.76 10.40
N LEU A 98 -8.19 -10.34 11.29
CA LEU A 98 -8.30 -8.96 11.79
C LEU A 98 -6.98 -8.33 12.25
N PRO A 99 -6.14 -9.01 13.05
CA PRO A 99 -4.86 -8.43 13.47
C PRO A 99 -3.93 -8.15 12.28
N VAL A 100 -3.91 -9.03 11.28
CA VAL A 100 -3.05 -8.90 10.11
C VAL A 100 -3.57 -7.79 9.18
N LEU A 101 -4.88 -7.69 8.99
CA LEU A 101 -5.52 -6.59 8.27
C LEU A 101 -5.27 -5.23 8.96
N ARG A 102 -5.33 -5.19 10.29
CA ARG A 102 -5.01 -3.99 11.08
C ARG A 102 -3.55 -3.58 10.84
N MET A 103 -2.63 -4.53 10.84
CA MET A 103 -1.22 -4.25 10.58
C MET A 103 -0.98 -3.74 9.17
N ALA A 104 -1.58 -4.37 8.16
CA ALA A 104 -1.52 -3.89 6.77
C ALA A 104 -2.00 -2.44 6.66
N TYR A 105 -3.20 -2.14 7.18
CA TYR A 105 -3.73 -0.78 7.20
C TYR A 105 -2.75 0.23 7.83
N LEU A 106 -2.15 -0.09 8.97
CA LEU A 106 -1.24 0.81 9.66
C LEU A 106 0.09 1.00 8.93
N ILE A 107 0.62 -0.04 8.29
CA ILE A 107 1.84 0.05 7.47
C ILE A 107 1.62 1.03 6.31
N GLU A 108 0.57 0.83 5.51
CA GLU A 108 0.26 1.68 4.35
C GLU A 108 -0.01 3.13 4.77
N ARG A 109 -0.70 3.32 5.91
CA ARG A 109 -0.94 4.67 6.45
C ARG A 109 0.38 5.35 6.81
N ASP A 110 1.27 4.64 7.51
CA ASP A 110 2.57 5.19 7.92
C ASP A 110 3.41 5.57 6.68
N PHE A 111 3.31 4.84 5.57
CA PHE A 111 4.00 5.13 4.31
C PHE A 111 3.38 6.31 3.57
N SER A 112 2.07 6.35 3.44
CA SER A 112 1.36 7.50 2.88
C SER A 112 1.68 8.79 3.64
N GLU A 113 1.65 8.74 4.97
CA GLU A 113 2.01 9.87 5.83
C GLU A 113 3.47 10.27 5.66
N PHE A 114 4.39 9.30 5.64
CA PHE A 114 5.81 9.56 5.40
C PHE A 114 6.02 10.31 4.09
N TYR A 115 5.49 9.79 2.98
CA TYR A 115 5.63 10.42 1.66
C TYR A 115 5.00 11.80 1.60
N HIS A 116 3.81 11.99 2.17
CA HIS A 116 3.18 13.30 2.27
C HIS A 116 4.05 14.30 3.04
N GLN A 117 4.65 13.90 4.15
CA GLN A 117 5.50 14.77 4.97
C GLN A 117 6.80 15.15 4.27
N VAL A 118 7.43 14.24 3.52
CA VAL A 118 8.66 14.56 2.79
C VAL A 118 8.36 15.35 1.51
N ALA A 119 7.25 15.06 0.82
CA ALA A 119 6.78 15.83 -0.33
C ALA A 119 6.53 17.30 0.01
N ALA A 120 5.96 17.58 1.19
CA ALA A 120 5.71 18.94 1.66
C ALA A 120 7.00 19.79 1.83
N LYS A 121 8.16 19.14 1.92
CA LYS A 121 9.49 19.77 2.07
C LYS A 121 10.32 19.73 0.78
N ALA A 122 9.76 19.14 -0.29
CA ALA A 122 10.39 18.96 -1.58
C ALA A 122 9.92 20.03 -2.58
N GLU A 123 10.67 20.20 -3.67
CA GLU A 123 10.33 21.10 -4.77
C GLU A 123 10.57 20.39 -6.11
N GLY A 124 9.97 20.92 -7.18
CA GLY A 124 10.15 20.41 -8.54
C GLY A 124 9.75 18.94 -8.71
N GLU A 125 10.54 18.20 -9.48
CA GLU A 125 10.27 16.79 -9.80
C GLU A 125 10.28 15.90 -8.55
N ALA A 126 11.15 16.19 -7.57
CA ALA A 126 11.21 15.43 -6.32
C ALA A 126 9.90 15.51 -5.55
N LYS A 127 9.25 16.68 -5.54
CA LYS A 127 7.91 16.82 -4.95
C LYS A 127 6.89 15.98 -5.72
N ALA A 128 6.89 16.05 -7.05
CA ALA A 128 5.95 15.29 -7.87
C ALA A 128 6.09 13.76 -7.66
N THR A 129 7.32 13.25 -7.61
CA THR A 129 7.64 11.84 -7.32
C THR A 129 7.10 11.42 -5.95
N LEU A 130 7.37 12.20 -4.90
CA LEU A 130 6.94 11.86 -3.54
C LEU A 130 5.42 11.99 -3.35
N GLU A 131 4.78 12.97 -3.97
CA GLU A 131 3.32 13.10 -3.96
C GLU A 131 2.62 11.94 -4.68
N MET A 132 3.28 11.35 -5.68
CA MET A 132 2.77 10.20 -6.39
C MET A 132 2.83 8.93 -5.55
N LEU A 133 3.99 8.65 -4.94
CA LEU A 133 4.14 7.56 -3.97
C LEU A 133 3.09 7.68 -2.85
N ALA A 134 2.93 8.89 -2.28
CA ALA A 134 1.91 9.14 -1.25
C ALA A 134 0.48 8.78 -1.69
N ARG A 135 0.13 9.02 -2.96
CA ARG A 135 -1.19 8.68 -3.51
C ARG A 135 -1.38 7.18 -3.70
N TRP A 136 -0.35 6.45 -4.10
CA TRP A 136 -0.37 4.99 -4.22
C TRP A 136 -0.60 4.34 -2.86
N GLU A 137 0.22 4.69 -1.87
CA GLU A 137 0.09 4.22 -0.49
C GLU A 137 -1.27 4.57 0.13
N ALA A 138 -1.79 5.77 -0.13
CA ALA A 138 -3.13 6.15 0.33
C ALA A 138 -4.23 5.24 -0.28
N GLY A 139 -4.02 4.74 -1.51
CA GLY A 139 -4.89 3.76 -2.14
C GLY A 139 -4.92 2.44 -1.39
N HIS A 140 -3.74 1.91 -1.07
CA HIS A 140 -3.58 0.69 -0.30
C HIS A 140 -4.13 0.83 1.13
N GLU A 141 -3.86 1.96 1.79
CA GLU A 141 -4.41 2.30 3.10
C GLU A 141 -5.94 2.19 3.09
N ARG A 142 -6.58 2.85 2.12
CA ARG A 142 -8.05 2.85 2.00
C ARG A 142 -8.59 1.44 1.78
N LEU A 143 -7.90 0.60 1.01
CA LEU A 143 -8.27 -0.80 0.80
C LEU A 143 -8.26 -1.58 2.11
N PHE A 144 -7.13 -1.61 2.82
CA PHE A 144 -7.01 -2.41 4.03
C PHE A 144 -7.83 -1.88 5.19
N LYS A 145 -8.01 -0.56 5.28
CA LYS A 145 -8.91 0.05 6.26
C LYS A 145 -10.34 -0.45 6.07
N ARG A 146 -10.85 -0.48 4.83
CA ARG A 146 -12.20 -1.01 4.55
C ARG A 146 -12.32 -2.48 4.93
N MET A 147 -11.37 -3.31 4.46
CA MET A 147 -11.36 -4.75 4.77
C MET A 147 -11.34 -5.02 6.28
N HIS A 148 -10.52 -4.26 7.02
CA HIS A 148 -10.47 -4.34 8.47
C HIS A 148 -11.81 -3.93 9.11
N ASP A 149 -12.34 -2.75 8.74
CA ASP A 149 -13.54 -2.20 9.36
C ASP A 149 -14.77 -3.09 9.12
N GLU A 150 -14.94 -3.62 7.91
CA GLU A 150 -16.02 -4.56 7.59
C GLU A 150 -15.89 -5.88 8.36
N ALA A 151 -14.68 -6.44 8.46
CA ALA A 151 -14.45 -7.64 9.26
C ALA A 151 -14.67 -7.39 10.76
N PHE A 152 -14.34 -6.19 11.22
CA PHE A 152 -14.48 -5.80 12.62
C PHE A 152 -15.95 -5.58 12.99
N GLU A 153 -16.73 -4.98 12.10
CA GLU A 153 -18.19 -4.83 12.26
C GLU A 153 -18.85 -6.20 12.40
N LYS A 154 -18.51 -7.16 11.53
CA LYS A 154 -19.02 -8.55 11.67
C LYS A 154 -18.60 -9.22 12.97
N TYR A 155 -17.38 -8.95 13.46
CA TYR A 155 -16.95 -9.44 14.77
C TYR A 155 -17.75 -8.82 15.92
N ALA A 156 -18.03 -7.51 15.87
CA ALA A 156 -18.78 -6.79 16.89
C ALA A 156 -20.24 -7.26 16.97
N ASP A 157 -20.85 -7.61 15.83
CA ASP A 157 -22.21 -8.13 15.74
C ASP A 157 -22.35 -9.61 16.18
N MET A 158 -21.24 -10.31 16.45
CA MET A 158 -21.32 -11.69 16.94
C MET A 158 -21.92 -11.75 18.35
N PRO A 159 -22.57 -12.88 18.76
CA PRO A 159 -23.27 -13.01 20.05
C PRO A 159 -22.43 -12.82 21.32
N TRP A 160 -21.13 -12.61 21.16
CA TRP A 160 -20.11 -12.45 22.20
C TRP A 160 -19.26 -11.18 22.02
N GLY A 161 -19.49 -10.39 20.97
CA GLY A 161 -18.80 -9.14 20.66
C GLY A 161 -19.36 -7.89 21.39
N GLY A 162 -20.51 -8.04 22.06
CA GLY A 162 -21.21 -7.03 22.86
C GLY A 162 -22.54 -7.56 23.37
#